data_AF-A0A815JT40-F1
#
_entry.id   AF-A0A815JT40-F1
#
_cell.length_a   1.000
_cell.length_b   1.000
_cell.length_c   1.000
_cell.angle_alpha   90.00
_cell.angle_beta   90.00
_cell.angle_gamma   90.00
#
_symmetry.space_group_name_H-M   'P 1'
#
loop_
_entity.id
_entity.type
_entity.pdbx_description
1 polymer ?
#
loop_
_entity_poly.entity_id
_entity_poly.type
_entity_poly.pdbx_seq_one_letter_code
_entity_poly.pdbx_strand_id
1 'polypeptide(L)'
;MVSGQLLTEMEVTIQQQQQRDNFRSCFSIQSTFFSPSDRIMNKKQFEIELKLEALFEKLSDKTENLLLITPISCIKSQLKILRKQISVKMGQDVIEKPESDTLKLESFKTLTIYHEFTIDLLNNRSYIELLITENYLEKWREKYMPQLKEDKERLKERLFEIERQTKINERKLEQKNSKHIEDIFEQLKEEKLNLKTQLTEIDNKLNNIDLTIGLFCDELYSLFDHICSEQQQLVIDQYKNIFEQIAGKLAQLMYRGFGIHILRGRPLFSHSRLIEMTLKQLDVNGPLTILSVVGEQSSAKSSLLNTTFGCNFRVSAGRCTIGMYLGKYFFWYPLISKS
;
A
#
# COMPACT_ATOMS: atom_id res chain seq x y z
N MET A 1 -48.17 1.48 34.45
CA MET A 1 -47.85 2.10 33.15
C MET A 1 -46.34 2.22 32.91
N VAL A 2 -45.52 1.23 33.31
CA VAL A 2 -44.05 1.26 33.09
C VAL A 2 -43.56 0.04 32.29
N SER A 3 -44.41 -0.97 32.07
CA SER A 3 -44.04 -2.20 31.33
C SER A 3 -44.15 -2.08 29.81
N GLY A 4 -44.86 -1.08 29.28
CA GLY A 4 -45.09 -0.93 27.83
C GLY A 4 -43.95 -0.26 27.07
N GLN A 5 -43.21 0.67 27.70
CA GLN A 5 -42.13 1.42 27.04
C GLN A 5 -40.83 0.59 26.93
N LEU A 6 -40.53 -0.27 27.91
CA LEU A 6 -39.36 -1.14 27.88
C LEU A 6 -39.44 -2.22 26.79
N LEU A 7 -40.65 -2.71 26.48
CA LEU A 7 -40.85 -3.70 25.41
C LEU A 7 -40.64 -3.09 24.02
N THR A 8 -41.10 -1.87 23.79
CA THR A 8 -40.85 -1.14 22.53
C THR A 8 -39.38 -0.77 22.34
N GLU A 9 -38.65 -0.43 23.40
CA GLU A 9 -37.21 -0.16 23.30
C GLU A 9 -36.41 -1.44 23.05
N MET A 10 -36.80 -2.58 23.65
CA MET A 10 -36.18 -3.87 23.36
C MET A 10 -36.46 -4.35 21.93
N GLU A 11 -37.68 -4.18 21.42
CA GLU A 11 -38.02 -4.58 20.03
C GLU A 11 -37.30 -3.70 18.99
N VAL A 12 -37.17 -2.40 19.23
CA VAL A 12 -36.38 -1.50 18.37
C VAL A 12 -34.89 -1.85 18.44
N THR A 13 -34.37 -2.22 19.61
CA THR A 13 -32.98 -2.67 19.76
C THR A 13 -32.74 -4.00 19.05
N ILE A 14 -33.67 -4.95 19.13
CA ILE A 14 -33.59 -6.25 18.45
C ILE A 14 -33.68 -6.09 16.92
N GLN A 15 -34.53 -5.19 16.41
CA GLN A 15 -34.58 -4.89 14.97
C GLN A 15 -33.34 -4.14 14.47
N GLN A 16 -32.76 -3.23 15.25
CA GLN A 16 -31.48 -2.58 14.94
C GLN A 16 -30.28 -3.56 15.00
N GLN A 17 -30.34 -4.55 15.89
CA GLN A 17 -29.33 -5.59 16.01
C GLN A 17 -29.44 -6.61 14.86
N GLN A 18 -30.66 -7.00 14.46
CA GLN A 18 -30.91 -7.83 13.28
C GLN A 18 -30.54 -7.13 11.96
N GLN A 19 -30.64 -5.79 11.86
CA GLN A 19 -30.12 -5.05 10.70
C GLN A 19 -28.58 -4.93 10.69
N ARG A 20 -27.93 -4.88 11.87
CA ARG A 20 -26.46 -4.92 11.99
C ARG A 20 -25.86 -6.28 11.64
N ASP A 21 -26.58 -7.36 11.89
CA ASP A 21 -26.14 -8.73 11.57
C ASP A 21 -26.20 -9.07 10.06
N ASN A 22 -26.84 -8.23 9.26
CA ASN A 22 -26.85 -8.35 7.79
C ASN A 22 -25.65 -7.67 7.10
N PHE A 23 -24.77 -7.00 7.85
CA PHE A 23 -23.47 -6.53 7.35
C PHE A 23 -22.38 -7.46 7.90
N ARG A 24 -22.17 -8.60 7.22
CA ARG A 24 -21.10 -9.56 7.57
C ARG A 24 -19.74 -8.99 7.23
N SER A 25 -19.26 -8.15 8.13
CA SER A 25 -17.85 -7.83 8.31
C SER A 25 -17.09 -9.13 8.63
N CYS A 26 -15.90 -9.29 8.07
CA CYS A 26 -15.02 -10.47 8.16
C CYS A 26 -14.71 -10.90 9.61
N PHE A 27 -14.98 -10.04 10.58
CA PHE A 27 -14.82 -10.26 12.01
C PHE A 27 -15.90 -11.18 12.63
N SER A 28 -17.04 -11.39 11.96
CA SER A 28 -18.08 -12.35 12.40
C SER A 28 -17.69 -13.81 12.17
N ILE A 29 -16.69 -14.09 11.32
CA ILE A 29 -16.25 -15.46 11.04
C ILE A 29 -15.37 -15.96 12.21
N GLN A 30 -14.53 -15.11 12.80
CA GLN A 30 -13.69 -15.50 13.93
C GLN A 30 -14.47 -15.84 15.19
N SER A 31 -15.59 -15.17 15.45
CA SER A 31 -16.47 -15.47 16.59
C SER A 31 -17.27 -16.77 16.44
N THR A 32 -17.37 -17.28 15.21
CA THR A 32 -18.16 -18.48 14.89
C THR A 32 -17.35 -19.77 14.99
N PHE A 33 -16.01 -19.70 14.93
CA PHE A 33 -15.13 -20.87 14.90
C PHE A 33 -14.38 -21.17 16.21
N PHE A 34 -14.39 -20.25 17.20
CA PHE A 34 -13.60 -20.40 18.42
C PHE A 34 -14.42 -20.23 19.70
N SER A 35 -14.17 -21.12 20.66
CA SER A 35 -14.78 -21.06 21.99
C SER A 35 -14.19 -19.88 22.80
N PRO A 36 -14.92 -19.32 23.79
CA PRO A 36 -14.40 -18.24 24.64
C PRO A 36 -13.06 -18.58 25.33
N SER A 37 -12.83 -19.86 25.60
CA SER A 37 -11.59 -20.43 26.15
C SER A 37 -10.38 -20.29 25.22
N ASP A 38 -10.58 -20.30 23.90
CA ASP A 38 -9.49 -20.18 22.92
C ASP A 38 -8.98 -18.74 22.77
N ARG A 39 -9.71 -17.76 23.30
CA ARG A 39 -9.36 -16.33 23.26
C ARG A 39 -8.35 -15.91 24.33
N ILE A 40 -8.17 -16.72 25.37
CA ILE A 40 -7.36 -16.39 26.55
C ILE A 40 -5.90 -16.85 26.40
N MET A 41 -5.63 -17.78 25.48
CA MET A 41 -4.25 -18.15 25.16
C MET A 41 -3.73 -17.32 23.99
N ASN A 42 -2.73 -16.47 24.25
CA ASN A 42 -1.82 -15.89 23.25
C ASN A 42 -0.98 -16.97 22.52
N LYS A 43 -1.60 -18.06 22.04
CA LYS A 43 -0.99 -18.98 21.10
C LYS A 43 -1.32 -18.46 19.71
N LYS A 44 -0.29 -18.14 18.93
CA LYS A 44 -0.39 -17.88 17.48
C LYS A 44 -1.09 -19.08 16.86
N GLN A 45 -2.35 -18.89 16.48
CA GLN A 45 -3.28 -19.99 16.16
C GLN A 45 -3.09 -20.48 14.71
N PHE A 46 -2.42 -19.70 13.86
CA PHE A 46 -2.22 -20.01 12.46
C PHE A 46 -0.74 -19.99 12.06
N GLU A 47 -0.33 -20.97 11.24
CA GLU A 47 1.02 -21.06 10.65
C GLU A 47 1.44 -19.76 9.94
N ILE A 48 0.48 -19.08 9.30
CA ILE A 48 0.72 -17.82 8.56
C ILE A 48 1.17 -16.69 9.49
N GLU A 49 0.70 -16.63 10.74
CA GLU A 49 1.11 -15.62 11.71
C GLU A 49 2.58 -15.80 12.11
N LEU A 50 3.00 -17.05 12.31
CA LEU A 50 4.40 -17.38 12.60
C LEU A 50 5.31 -17.03 11.42
N LYS A 51 4.88 -17.30 10.18
CA LYS A 51 5.62 -16.92 8.97
C LYS A 51 5.74 -15.40 8.86
N LEU A 52 4.66 -14.66 9.11
CA LEU A 52 4.65 -13.21 9.08
C LEU A 52 5.57 -12.62 10.13
N GLU A 53 5.58 -13.12 11.35
CA GLU A 53 6.54 -12.63 12.35
C GLU A 53 7.98 -12.95 11.97
N ALA A 54 8.29 -14.16 11.53
CA ALA A 54 9.63 -14.51 11.09
C ALA A 54 10.10 -13.65 9.89
N LEU A 55 9.17 -13.25 9.03
CA LEU A 55 9.43 -12.38 7.89
C LEU A 55 9.67 -10.93 8.34
N PHE A 56 8.85 -10.43 9.28
CA PHE A 56 8.87 -9.04 9.72
C PHE A 56 9.85 -8.75 10.87
N GLU A 57 10.24 -9.75 11.66
CA GLU A 57 11.28 -9.63 12.69
C GLU A 57 12.65 -9.33 12.07
N LYS A 58 12.85 -9.73 10.82
CA LYS A 58 14.06 -9.42 10.04
C LYS A 58 14.09 -7.97 9.55
N LEU A 59 12.99 -7.23 9.63
CA LEU A 59 12.93 -5.82 9.21
C LEU A 59 13.67 -4.95 10.23
N SER A 60 14.85 -4.47 9.84
CA SER A 60 15.55 -3.43 10.60
C SER A 60 15.78 -2.18 9.75
N ASP A 61 15.84 -1.03 10.42
CA ASP A 61 16.08 0.28 9.81
C ASP A 61 17.42 0.41 9.06
N LYS A 62 18.31 -0.58 9.21
CA LYS A 62 19.66 -0.61 8.62
C LYS A 62 19.89 -1.74 7.62
N THR A 63 18.89 -2.60 7.38
CA THR A 63 19.02 -3.79 6.52
C THR A 63 18.50 -3.56 5.11
N GLU A 64 19.03 -4.31 4.15
CA GLU A 64 18.49 -4.47 2.78
C GLU A 64 16.99 -4.80 2.77
N ASN A 65 16.42 -5.27 3.88
CA ASN A 65 14.99 -5.50 4.03
C ASN A 65 14.11 -4.25 3.87
N LEU A 66 14.60 -3.03 4.14
CA LEU A 66 13.87 -1.80 3.79
C LEU A 66 13.84 -1.54 2.27
N LEU A 67 14.88 -1.98 1.56
CA LEU A 67 14.91 -2.00 0.09
C LEU A 67 13.95 -3.07 -0.47
N LEU A 68 13.61 -4.11 0.32
CA LEU A 68 12.64 -5.16 -0.06
C LEU A 68 11.18 -4.83 0.29
N ILE A 69 10.92 -4.06 1.36
CA ILE A 69 9.59 -3.45 1.60
C ILE A 69 9.31 -2.37 0.55
N THR A 70 10.35 -1.78 -0.01
CA THR A 70 10.23 -0.87 -1.15
C THR A 70 10.05 -1.73 -2.40
N PRO A 71 8.85 -1.79 -3.01
CA PRO A 71 8.63 -2.69 -4.13
C PRO A 71 9.69 -2.46 -5.23
N ILE A 72 10.14 -3.50 -5.94
CA ILE A 72 10.89 -3.42 -7.20
C ILE A 72 10.28 -2.35 -8.11
N SER A 73 8.95 -2.19 -8.11
CA SER A 73 8.28 -1.11 -8.85
C SER A 73 8.78 0.28 -8.45
N CYS A 74 9.03 0.53 -7.16
CA CYS A 74 9.58 1.76 -6.62
C CYS A 74 11.08 1.90 -6.96
N ILE A 75 11.88 0.84 -6.85
CA ILE A 75 13.30 0.87 -7.25
C ILE A 75 13.44 1.21 -8.73
N LYS A 76 12.74 0.49 -9.60
CA LYS A 76 12.72 0.75 -11.06
C LYS A 76 12.30 2.19 -11.35
N SER A 77 11.35 2.69 -10.57
CA SER A 77 10.84 4.04 -10.73
C SER A 77 11.83 5.12 -10.29
N GLN A 78 12.52 4.93 -9.17
CA GLN A 78 13.61 5.80 -8.74
C GLN A 78 14.76 5.80 -9.75
N LEU A 79 15.14 4.63 -10.27
CA LEU A 79 16.14 4.52 -11.34
C LEU A 79 15.71 5.29 -12.58
N LYS A 80 14.44 5.21 -12.97
CA LYS A 80 13.89 5.98 -14.10
C LYS A 80 13.97 7.50 -13.86
N ILE A 81 13.65 7.96 -12.65
CA ILE A 81 13.77 9.37 -12.27
C ILE A 81 15.22 9.83 -12.34
N LEU A 82 16.14 9.07 -11.73
CA LEU A 82 17.57 9.37 -11.72
C LEU A 82 18.15 9.41 -13.14
N ARG A 83 17.81 8.42 -13.99
CA ARG A 83 18.20 8.42 -15.41
C ARG A 83 17.69 9.66 -16.13
N LYS A 84 16.43 10.06 -15.90
CA LYS A 84 15.86 11.29 -16.48
C LYS A 84 16.61 12.54 -16.00
N GLN A 85 16.93 12.62 -14.72
CA GLN A 85 17.71 13.73 -14.16
C GLN A 85 19.14 13.78 -14.74
N ILE A 86 19.78 12.64 -14.94
CA ILE A 86 21.09 12.52 -15.57
C ILE A 86 21.00 12.96 -17.03
N SER A 87 20.02 12.48 -17.80
CA SER A 87 19.79 12.86 -19.20
C SER A 87 19.56 14.37 -19.34
N VAL A 88 18.75 14.98 -18.45
CA VAL A 88 18.53 16.43 -18.41
C VAL A 88 19.83 17.19 -18.10
N LYS A 89 20.66 16.70 -17.17
CA LYS A 89 21.96 17.32 -16.83
C LYS A 89 23.02 17.17 -17.93
N MET A 90 22.95 16.09 -18.71
CA MET A 90 23.93 15.76 -19.76
C MET A 90 23.56 16.35 -21.14
N GLY A 91 22.43 17.07 -21.26
CA GLY A 91 22.03 17.75 -22.49
C GLY A 91 21.72 16.84 -23.67
N GLN A 92 21.53 15.54 -23.41
CA GLN A 92 21.13 14.56 -24.41
C GLN A 92 19.67 14.20 -24.17
N ASP A 93 18.81 14.50 -25.15
CA ASP A 93 17.52 13.82 -25.30
C ASP A 93 17.83 12.36 -25.58
N VAL A 94 17.93 11.57 -24.52
CA VAL A 94 17.99 10.12 -24.62
C VAL A 94 16.58 9.66 -25.00
N ILE A 95 16.25 9.80 -26.29
CA ILE A 95 15.16 9.05 -26.92
C ILE A 95 15.70 7.63 -27.07
N GLU A 96 15.68 6.86 -25.98
CA GLU A 96 16.06 5.47 -26.03
C GLU A 96 14.88 4.63 -26.51
N LYS A 97 15.05 4.05 -27.70
CA LYS A 97 14.44 2.76 -28.05
C LYS A 97 14.71 1.76 -26.91
N PRO A 98 13.81 0.80 -26.66
CA PRO A 98 13.94 -0.14 -25.56
C PRO A 98 15.00 -1.20 -25.92
N GLU A 99 16.29 -0.87 -25.88
CA GLU A 99 17.36 -1.83 -26.08
C GLU A 99 18.41 -1.74 -24.98
N SER A 100 18.54 -2.87 -24.27
CA SER A 100 19.51 -3.22 -23.23
C SER A 100 19.35 -2.53 -21.87
N ASP A 101 18.34 -2.98 -21.12
CA ASP A 101 18.34 -2.95 -19.65
C ASP A 101 19.58 -3.68 -19.10
N THR A 102 20.73 -3.01 -19.09
CA THR A 102 21.97 -3.46 -18.46
C THR A 102 22.39 -2.51 -17.35
N LEU A 103 21.43 -2.14 -16.48
CA LEU A 103 21.78 -2.37 -15.07
C LEU A 103 21.68 -3.87 -14.91
N LYS A 104 22.83 -4.54 -15.02
CA LYS A 104 22.99 -5.92 -14.59
C LYS A 104 22.54 -6.00 -13.13
N LEU A 105 21.25 -6.21 -12.91
CA LEU A 105 20.69 -6.77 -11.70
C LEU A 105 21.09 -8.25 -11.73
N GLU A 106 22.40 -8.52 -11.71
CA GLU A 106 23.05 -9.83 -11.87
C GLU A 106 22.67 -10.82 -10.74
N SER A 107 21.69 -10.48 -9.91
CA SER A 107 21.36 -11.14 -8.65
C SER A 107 19.95 -11.74 -8.54
N PHE A 108 19.00 -11.51 -9.44
CA PHE A 108 17.70 -12.22 -9.39
C PHE A 108 17.78 -13.62 -10.03
N LYS A 109 18.78 -14.42 -9.63
CA LYS A 109 18.78 -15.86 -9.93
C LYS A 109 17.82 -16.64 -9.03
N THR A 110 17.35 -16.04 -7.94
CA THR A 110 16.49 -16.67 -6.94
C THR A 110 15.41 -15.71 -6.47
N LEU A 111 14.18 -16.22 -6.29
CA LEU A 111 13.11 -15.50 -5.60
C LEU A 111 13.58 -15.10 -4.20
N THR A 112 13.12 -13.94 -3.71
CA THR A 112 13.37 -13.56 -2.31
C THR A 112 12.34 -14.23 -1.40
N ILE A 113 12.63 -14.29 -0.11
CA ILE A 113 11.70 -14.81 0.91
C ILE A 113 10.32 -14.11 0.88
N TYR A 114 10.26 -12.83 0.47
CA TYR A 114 9.01 -12.08 0.32
C TYR A 114 8.23 -12.49 -0.93
N HIS A 115 8.93 -12.74 -2.04
CA HIS A 115 8.31 -13.30 -3.24
C HIS A 115 7.77 -14.69 -2.99
N GLU A 116 8.57 -15.56 -2.35
CA GLU A 116 8.15 -16.91 -1.97
C GLU A 116 6.93 -16.88 -1.05
N PHE A 117 6.95 -16.03 -0.02
CA PHE A 117 5.80 -15.83 0.87
C PHE A 117 4.56 -15.37 0.10
N THR A 118 4.70 -14.38 -0.79
CA THR A 118 3.56 -13.85 -1.55
C THR A 118 2.99 -14.87 -2.52
N ILE A 119 3.86 -15.62 -3.20
CA ILE A 119 3.46 -16.70 -4.10
C ILE A 119 2.71 -17.79 -3.31
N ASP A 120 3.23 -18.22 -2.14
CA ASP A 120 2.55 -19.17 -1.26
C ASP A 120 1.18 -18.63 -0.82
N LEU A 121 1.13 -17.37 -0.38
CA LEU A 121 -0.08 -16.70 0.08
C LEU A 121 -1.18 -16.64 -1.00
N LEU A 122 -0.82 -16.39 -2.25
CA LEU A 122 -1.81 -16.30 -3.33
C LEU A 122 -2.19 -17.68 -3.88
N ASN A 123 -1.23 -18.58 -4.11
CA ASN A 123 -1.50 -19.85 -4.76
C ASN A 123 -2.01 -20.93 -3.81
N ASN A 124 -1.43 -21.04 -2.62
CA ASN A 124 -1.62 -22.20 -1.76
C ASN A 124 -2.50 -21.90 -0.54
N ARG A 125 -2.61 -20.64 -0.13
CA ARG A 125 -3.33 -20.26 1.09
C ARG A 125 -4.80 -19.93 0.86
N SER A 126 -5.56 -20.12 1.94
CA SER A 126 -6.99 -19.84 1.96
C SER A 126 -7.28 -18.33 1.92
N TYR A 127 -8.50 -17.96 1.55
CA TYR A 127 -8.93 -16.57 1.65
C TYR A 127 -8.93 -16.06 3.10
N ILE A 128 -9.14 -16.94 4.08
CA ILE A 128 -9.06 -16.59 5.51
C ILE A 128 -7.63 -16.20 5.88
N GLU A 129 -6.62 -16.96 5.45
CA GLU A 129 -5.21 -16.63 5.71
C GLU A 129 -4.78 -15.33 5.01
N LEU A 130 -5.34 -15.04 3.84
CA LEU A 130 -5.17 -13.75 3.17
C LEU A 130 -5.72 -12.59 4.03
N LEU A 131 -6.92 -12.74 4.61
CA LEU A 131 -7.50 -11.75 5.52
C LEU A 131 -6.71 -11.62 6.82
N ILE A 132 -6.22 -12.72 7.38
CA ILE A 132 -5.33 -12.71 8.55
C ILE A 132 -4.07 -11.92 8.23
N THR A 133 -3.51 -12.10 7.03
CA THR A 133 -2.33 -11.37 6.57
C THR A 133 -2.60 -9.87 6.49
N GLU A 134 -3.71 -9.42 5.87
CA GLU A 134 -4.02 -7.99 5.81
C GLU A 134 -4.21 -7.38 7.21
N ASN A 135 -4.84 -8.11 8.13
CA ASN A 135 -5.00 -7.66 9.52
C ASN A 135 -3.65 -7.57 10.26
N TYR A 136 -2.76 -8.54 10.06
CA TYR A 136 -1.41 -8.47 10.60
C TYR A 136 -0.66 -7.24 10.08
N LEU A 137 -0.72 -6.98 8.77
CA LEU A 137 -0.13 -5.78 8.16
C LEU A 137 -0.74 -4.51 8.75
N GLU A 138 -2.05 -4.49 9.00
CA GLU A 138 -2.72 -3.37 9.67
C GLU A 138 -2.18 -3.10 11.06
N LYS A 139 -2.15 -4.11 11.93
CA LYS A 139 -1.61 -4.00 13.29
C LYS A 139 -0.14 -3.60 13.29
N TRP A 140 0.65 -4.15 12.36
CA TRP A 140 2.04 -3.75 12.19
C TRP A 140 2.11 -2.24 11.90
N ARG A 141 1.34 -1.73 10.94
CA ARG A 141 1.32 -0.30 10.61
C ARG A 141 0.88 0.57 11.79
N GLU A 142 -0.13 0.15 12.55
CA GLU A 142 -0.58 0.87 13.75
C GLU A 142 0.50 1.01 14.82
N LYS A 143 1.42 0.04 14.91
CA LYS A 143 2.56 0.10 15.84
C LYS A 143 3.62 1.12 15.40
N TYR A 144 3.95 1.19 14.11
CA TYR A 144 5.08 1.98 13.61
C TYR A 144 4.70 3.38 13.11
N MET A 145 3.47 3.58 12.62
CA MET A 145 3.04 4.85 12.02
C MET A 145 2.95 6.02 13.02
N PRO A 146 2.48 5.85 14.28
CA PRO A 146 2.39 6.95 15.24
C PRO A 146 3.74 7.60 15.52
N GLN A 147 4.78 6.79 15.75
CA GLN A 147 6.13 7.27 16.03
C GLN A 147 6.68 8.10 14.86
N LEU A 148 6.56 7.62 13.63
CA LEU A 148 7.01 8.38 12.45
C LEU A 148 6.23 9.68 12.25
N LYS A 149 4.94 9.73 12.61
CA LYS A 149 4.15 10.96 12.57
C LYS A 149 4.61 11.96 13.63
N GLU A 150 4.88 11.49 14.85
CA GLU A 150 5.39 12.32 15.93
C GLU A 150 6.77 12.89 15.59
N ASP A 151 7.69 12.04 15.10
CA ASP A 151 9.01 12.47 14.63
C ASP A 151 8.90 13.51 13.50
N LYS A 152 7.96 13.32 12.56
CA LYS A 152 7.69 14.29 11.49
C LYS A 152 7.24 15.65 12.04
N GLU A 153 6.29 15.67 12.96
CA GLU A 153 5.81 16.94 13.54
C GLU A 153 6.91 17.63 14.35
N ARG A 154 7.68 16.88 15.14
CA ARG A 154 8.83 17.41 15.87
C ARG A 154 9.88 18.03 14.92
N LEU A 155 10.18 17.40 13.80
CA LEU A 155 11.09 17.95 12.80
C LEU A 155 10.53 19.21 12.13
N LYS A 156 9.22 19.28 11.86
CA LYS A 156 8.57 20.48 11.31
C LYS A 156 8.62 21.65 12.29
N GLU A 157 8.35 21.41 13.56
CA GLU A 157 8.45 22.44 14.61
C GLU A 157 9.88 23.00 14.68
N ARG A 158 10.88 22.12 14.72
CA ARG A 158 12.29 22.54 14.70
C ARG A 158 12.67 23.28 13.42
N LEU A 159 12.19 22.83 12.26
CA LEU A 159 12.41 23.53 11.00
C LEU A 159 11.82 24.95 11.04
N PHE A 160 10.60 25.10 11.57
CA PHE A 160 9.96 26.41 11.70
C PHE A 160 10.76 27.35 12.62
N GLU A 161 11.27 26.84 13.74
CA GLU A 161 12.15 27.59 14.64
C GLU A 161 13.43 28.05 13.95
N ILE A 162 14.11 27.14 13.23
CA ILE A 162 15.32 27.46 12.47
C ILE A 162 15.02 28.50 11.40
N GLU A 163 13.94 28.37 10.63
CA GLU A 163 13.56 29.34 9.61
C GLU A 163 13.30 30.74 10.20
N ARG A 164 12.69 30.80 11.39
CA ARG A 164 12.52 32.06 12.12
C ARG A 164 13.86 32.65 12.53
N GLN A 165 14.78 31.85 13.07
CA GLN A 165 16.12 32.30 13.46
C GLN A 165 16.95 32.77 12.27
N THR A 166 16.91 32.04 11.15
CA THR A 166 17.57 32.41 9.89
C THR A 166 17.13 33.81 9.44
N LYS A 167 15.82 34.08 9.40
CA LYS A 167 15.27 35.37 8.98
C LYS A 167 15.65 36.53 9.92
N ILE A 168 15.76 36.27 11.22
CA ILE A 168 16.20 37.28 12.19
C ILE A 168 17.68 37.60 11.99
N ASN A 169 18.51 36.58 11.76
CA ASN A 169 19.95 36.77 11.59
C ASN A 169 20.31 37.39 10.23
N GLU A 170 19.57 37.09 9.16
CA GLU A 170 19.68 37.80 7.86
C GLU A 170 19.55 39.32 8.05
N ARG A 171 18.49 39.77 8.74
CA ARG A 171 18.26 41.20 9.00
C ARG A 171 19.37 41.83 9.85
N LYS A 172 19.94 41.09 10.80
CA LYS A 172 21.05 41.58 11.62
C LYS A 172 22.33 41.74 10.79
N LEU A 173 22.56 40.83 9.84
CA LEU A 173 23.68 40.85 8.91
C LEU A 173 23.60 42.06 7.97
N GLU A 174 22.40 42.35 7.46
CA GLU A 174 22.12 43.55 6.64
C GLU A 174 22.40 44.87 7.40
N GLN A 175 22.17 44.90 8.72
CA GLN A 175 22.36 46.09 9.55
C GLN A 175 23.78 46.23 10.10
N LYS A 176 24.46 45.11 10.38
CA LYS A 176 25.78 45.11 11.00
C LYS A 176 26.59 43.91 10.52
N ASN A 177 27.58 44.19 9.68
CA ASN A 177 28.46 43.16 9.16
C ASN A 177 29.44 42.70 10.26
N SER A 178 29.27 41.46 10.73
CA SER A 178 30.09 40.86 11.77
C SER A 178 30.31 39.39 11.44
N LYS A 179 31.58 38.95 11.39
CA LYS A 179 31.97 37.56 11.16
C LYS A 179 31.22 36.57 12.06
N HIS A 180 30.96 36.95 13.31
CA HIS A 180 30.23 36.09 14.24
C HIS A 180 28.77 35.84 13.81
N ILE A 181 28.13 36.82 13.18
CA ILE A 181 26.75 36.70 12.68
C ILE A 181 26.74 35.89 11.37
N GLU A 182 27.77 36.05 10.53
CA GLU A 182 27.99 35.21 9.34
C GLU A 182 28.16 33.73 9.71
N ASP A 183 28.98 33.41 10.71
CA ASP A 183 29.20 32.03 11.17
C ASP A 183 27.89 31.38 11.68
N ILE A 184 27.10 32.11 12.49
CA ILE A 184 25.79 31.63 12.97
C ILE A 184 24.82 31.42 11.79
N PHE A 185 24.84 32.33 10.81
CA PHE A 185 23.97 32.24 9.65
C PHE A 185 24.26 31.01 8.78
N GLU A 186 25.53 30.69 8.56
CA GLU A 186 25.92 29.48 7.83
C GLU A 186 25.57 28.20 8.61
N GLN A 187 25.77 28.17 9.94
CA GLN A 187 25.34 27.04 10.78
C GLN A 187 23.82 26.80 10.68
N LEU A 188 23.01 27.86 10.71
CA LEU A 188 21.56 27.74 10.58
C LEU A 188 21.12 27.26 9.20
N LYS A 189 21.84 27.65 8.13
CA LYS A 189 21.59 27.11 6.78
C LYS A 189 21.88 25.62 6.70
N GLU A 190 23.00 25.18 7.26
CA GLU A 190 23.38 23.76 7.29
C GLU A 190 22.37 22.94 8.09
N GLU A 191 21.97 23.40 9.28
CA GLU A 191 20.95 22.74 10.10
C GLU A 191 19.60 22.70 9.37
N LYS A 192 19.20 23.79 8.69
CA LYS A 192 17.99 23.84 7.86
C LYS A 192 18.04 22.79 6.74
N LEU A 193 19.17 22.63 6.07
CA LEU A 193 19.35 21.63 5.02
C LEU A 193 19.24 20.21 5.59
N ASN A 194 19.90 19.94 6.71
CA ASN A 194 19.85 18.65 7.39
C ASN A 194 18.42 18.29 7.84
N LEU A 195 17.69 19.23 8.44
CA LEU A 195 16.29 19.02 8.83
C LEU A 195 15.38 18.73 7.64
N LYS A 196 15.58 19.42 6.50
CA LYS A 196 14.86 19.11 5.27
C LYS A 196 15.16 17.70 4.76
N THR A 197 16.42 17.27 4.81
CA THR A 197 16.80 15.89 4.44
C THR A 197 16.12 14.88 5.36
N GLN A 198 16.16 15.07 6.68
CA GLN A 198 15.48 14.18 7.63
C GLN A 198 13.97 14.14 7.42
N LEU A 199 13.33 15.28 7.13
CA LEU A 199 11.91 15.33 6.79
C LEU A 199 11.62 14.52 5.52
N THR A 200 12.45 14.63 4.48
CA THR A 200 12.28 13.82 3.27
C THR A 200 12.47 12.33 3.54
N GLU A 201 13.38 11.95 4.44
CA GLU A 201 13.57 10.55 4.86
C GLU A 201 12.34 10.02 5.60
N ILE A 202 11.79 10.79 6.55
CA ILE A 202 10.56 10.39 7.25
C ILE A 202 9.38 10.33 6.29
N ASP A 203 9.25 11.27 5.36
CA ASP A 203 8.23 11.22 4.32
C ASP A 203 8.35 9.97 3.46
N ASN A 204 9.57 9.58 3.10
CA ASN A 204 9.82 8.33 2.37
C ASN A 204 9.45 7.10 3.22
N LYS A 205 9.82 7.07 4.50
CA LYS A 205 9.42 6.00 5.44
C LYS A 205 7.90 5.91 5.56
N LEU A 206 7.20 7.03 5.76
CA LEU A 206 5.73 7.09 5.84
C LEU A 206 5.05 6.71 4.52
N ASN A 207 5.68 6.99 3.38
CA ASN A 207 5.19 6.54 2.08
C ASN A 207 5.35 5.04 1.87
N ASN A 208 6.41 4.44 2.43
CA ASN A 208 6.78 3.04 2.25
C ASN A 208 6.22 2.12 3.36
N ILE A 209 5.79 2.68 4.50
CA ILE A 209 5.12 1.94 5.57
C ILE A 209 3.72 1.43 5.15
N ASP A 210 3.26 1.80 3.96
CA ASP A 210 1.97 1.42 3.39
C ASP A 210 1.93 -0.04 2.88
N LEU A 211 2.55 -0.95 3.62
CA LEU A 211 2.64 -2.35 3.25
C LEU A 211 1.28 -3.01 3.28
N THR A 212 0.78 -3.42 2.13
CA THR A 212 -0.54 -4.03 1.92
C THR A 212 -0.39 -5.24 1.02
N ILE A 213 -1.39 -6.12 0.99
CA ILE A 213 -1.44 -7.19 -0.02
C ILE A 213 -1.38 -6.62 -1.45
N GLY A 214 -1.95 -5.42 -1.67
CA GLY A 214 -1.83 -4.71 -2.95
C GLY A 214 -0.39 -4.43 -3.35
N LEU A 215 0.47 -4.03 -2.40
CA LEU A 215 1.91 -3.86 -2.67
C LEU A 215 2.62 -5.18 -2.93
N PHE A 216 2.25 -6.27 -2.25
CA PHE A 216 2.77 -7.60 -2.58
C PHE A 216 2.39 -8.02 -4.01
N CYS A 217 1.17 -7.69 -4.45
CA CYS A 217 0.75 -7.93 -5.83
C CYS A 217 1.53 -7.05 -6.83
N ASP A 218 1.73 -5.77 -6.53
CA ASP A 218 2.54 -4.84 -7.34
C ASP A 218 3.98 -5.34 -7.54
N GLU A 219 4.50 -6.04 -6.53
CA GLU A 219 5.81 -6.65 -6.58
C GLU A 219 5.85 -7.84 -7.52
N LEU A 220 4.88 -8.75 -7.41
CA LEU A 220 4.74 -9.88 -8.33
C LEU A 220 4.52 -9.43 -9.77
N TYR A 221 3.77 -8.35 -10.00
CA TYR A 221 3.64 -7.74 -11.33
C TYR A 221 5.02 -7.32 -11.87
N SER A 222 5.79 -6.61 -11.05
CA SER A 222 7.12 -6.11 -11.43
C SER A 222 8.15 -7.20 -11.66
N LEU A 223 8.08 -8.27 -10.86
CA LEU A 223 8.89 -9.48 -10.99
C LEU A 223 8.56 -10.21 -12.29
N PHE A 224 7.28 -10.48 -12.55
CA PHE A 224 6.88 -11.18 -13.76
C PHE A 224 7.26 -10.42 -15.03
N ASP A 225 7.01 -9.11 -15.04
CA ASP A 225 7.40 -8.26 -16.17
C ASP A 225 8.91 -8.28 -16.42
N HIS A 226 9.71 -8.35 -15.35
CA HIS A 226 11.16 -8.45 -15.41
C HIS A 226 11.64 -9.79 -15.97
N ILE A 227 11.13 -10.90 -15.43
CA ILE A 227 11.45 -12.25 -15.90
C ILE A 227 11.15 -12.36 -17.40
N CYS A 228 10.02 -11.83 -17.84
CA CYS A 228 9.64 -11.83 -19.26
C CYS A 228 10.48 -10.87 -20.12
N SER A 229 10.98 -9.75 -19.58
CA SER A 229 11.83 -8.82 -20.35
C SER A 229 13.24 -9.35 -20.59
N GLU A 230 13.79 -10.12 -19.65
CA GLU A 230 15.14 -10.67 -19.77
C GLU A 230 15.22 -11.89 -20.71
N GLN A 231 14.11 -12.28 -21.35
CA GLN A 231 14.01 -13.43 -22.27
C GLN A 231 14.63 -14.71 -21.70
N GLN A 232 14.59 -14.88 -20.38
CA GLN A 232 15.09 -16.08 -19.72
C GLN A 232 14.07 -17.22 -19.91
N GLN A 233 14.01 -17.80 -21.11
CA GLN A 233 12.98 -18.76 -21.50
C GLN A 233 12.85 -19.92 -20.49
N LEU A 234 13.97 -20.39 -19.94
CA LEU A 234 14.00 -21.40 -18.88
C LEU A 234 13.30 -20.97 -17.58
N VAL A 235 13.50 -19.72 -17.15
CA VAL A 235 12.86 -19.16 -15.95
C VAL A 235 11.39 -18.84 -16.22
N ILE A 236 11.07 -18.36 -17.41
CA ILE A 236 9.68 -18.19 -17.85
C ILE A 236 8.96 -19.53 -17.80
N ASP A 237 9.51 -20.60 -18.39
CA ASP A 237 8.90 -21.93 -18.40
C ASP A 237 8.76 -22.50 -16.97
N GLN A 238 9.74 -22.25 -16.09
CA GLN A 238 9.68 -22.66 -14.68
C GLN A 238 8.54 -21.98 -13.91
N TYR A 239 8.35 -20.66 -14.07
CA TYR A 239 7.40 -19.89 -13.30
C TYR A 239 6.06 -19.64 -14.00
N LYS A 240 5.91 -20.04 -15.27
CA LYS A 240 4.69 -19.81 -16.07
C LYS A 240 3.44 -20.32 -15.36
N ASN A 241 3.45 -21.58 -14.94
CA ASN A 241 2.31 -22.19 -14.25
C ASN A 241 2.00 -21.46 -12.92
N ILE A 242 3.03 -21.02 -12.21
CA ILE A 242 2.90 -20.28 -10.95
C ILE A 242 2.18 -18.94 -11.20
N PHE A 243 2.61 -18.19 -12.21
CA PHE A 243 1.99 -16.89 -12.53
C PHE A 243 0.62 -17.00 -13.21
N GLU A 244 0.35 -18.06 -13.96
CA GLU A 244 -1.00 -18.37 -14.45
C GLU A 244 -1.98 -18.64 -13.31
N GLN A 245 -1.56 -19.39 -12.28
CA GLN A 245 -2.35 -19.61 -11.06
C GLN A 245 -2.56 -18.31 -10.28
N ILE A 246 -1.51 -17.49 -10.12
CA ILE A 246 -1.61 -16.18 -9.46
C ILE A 246 -2.64 -15.30 -10.19
N ALA A 247 -2.58 -15.23 -11.51
CA ALA A 247 -3.54 -14.47 -12.32
C ALA A 247 -4.99 -14.92 -12.06
N GLY A 248 -5.22 -16.24 -12.00
CA GLY A 248 -6.54 -16.79 -11.69
C GLY A 248 -7.00 -16.49 -10.27
N LYS A 249 -6.10 -16.55 -9.29
CA LYS A 249 -6.40 -16.16 -7.91
C LYS A 249 -6.75 -14.68 -7.82
N LEU A 250 -5.98 -13.80 -8.45
CA LEU A 250 -6.24 -12.37 -8.46
C LEU A 250 -7.60 -12.06 -9.09
N ALA A 251 -7.96 -12.75 -10.18
CA ALA A 251 -9.29 -12.64 -10.77
C ALA A 251 -10.38 -13.07 -9.78
N GLN A 252 -10.21 -14.22 -9.10
CA GLN A 252 -11.14 -14.67 -8.04
C GLN A 252 -11.24 -13.69 -6.87
N LEU A 253 -10.14 -13.04 -6.49
CA LEU A 253 -10.14 -12.00 -5.45
C LEU A 253 -10.91 -10.76 -5.92
N MET A 254 -10.70 -10.32 -7.17
CA MET A 254 -11.50 -9.24 -7.77
C MET A 254 -12.99 -9.56 -7.79
N TYR A 255 -13.36 -10.81 -8.06
CA TYR A 255 -14.75 -11.29 -7.97
C TYR A 255 -15.35 -11.17 -6.57
N ARG A 256 -14.52 -11.27 -5.54
CA ARG A 256 -14.89 -11.14 -4.13
C ARG A 256 -14.79 -9.70 -3.64
N GLY A 257 -14.65 -8.73 -4.54
CA GLY A 257 -14.56 -7.31 -4.22
C GLY A 257 -13.18 -6.83 -3.79
N PHE A 258 -12.12 -7.63 -3.95
CA PHE A 258 -10.76 -7.17 -3.68
C PHE A 258 -10.26 -6.27 -4.83
N GLY A 259 -9.93 -5.02 -4.52
CA GLY A 259 -9.37 -4.09 -5.50
C GLY A 259 -7.90 -4.41 -5.81
N ILE A 260 -7.56 -4.65 -7.07
CA ILE A 260 -6.18 -4.77 -7.54
C ILE A 260 -5.67 -3.44 -8.08
N HIS A 261 -4.38 -3.14 -7.94
CA HIS A 261 -3.78 -1.94 -8.53
C HIS A 261 -3.59 -2.14 -10.03
N ILE A 262 -4.17 -1.25 -10.84
CA ILE A 262 -3.99 -1.24 -12.30
C ILE A 262 -3.17 -0.05 -12.79
N LEU A 263 -3.09 1.02 -11.99
CA LEU A 263 -2.16 2.11 -12.19
C LEU A 263 -1.34 2.21 -10.90
N ARG A 264 -0.04 1.93 -10.99
CA ARG A 264 0.85 1.64 -9.84
C ARG A 264 2.17 2.40 -9.94
N GLY A 265 2.94 2.45 -8.86
CA GLY A 265 4.28 3.05 -8.82
C GLY A 265 4.34 4.57 -8.62
N ARG A 266 5.55 5.13 -8.63
CA ARG A 266 5.81 6.59 -8.49
C ARG A 266 7.06 7.03 -9.28
N PRO A 267 6.96 7.53 -10.54
CA PRO A 267 5.76 7.81 -11.34
C PRO A 267 4.85 6.61 -11.62
N LEU A 268 3.59 6.93 -11.88
CA LEU A 268 2.54 5.97 -12.18
C LEU A 268 2.75 5.28 -13.54
N PHE A 269 2.48 3.98 -13.59
CA PHE A 269 2.49 3.16 -14.79
C PHE A 269 1.44 2.04 -14.68
N SER A 270 0.90 1.60 -15.82
CA SER A 270 -0.20 0.63 -15.86
C SER A 270 0.15 -0.71 -16.50
N HIS A 271 1.21 -0.76 -17.32
CA HIS A 271 1.54 -1.96 -18.07
C HIS A 271 2.03 -3.08 -17.14
N SER A 272 1.42 -4.26 -17.28
CA SER A 272 1.92 -5.51 -16.72
C SER A 272 1.30 -6.70 -17.44
N ARG A 273 2.11 -7.67 -17.83
CA ARG A 273 1.63 -8.93 -18.43
C ARG A 273 0.78 -9.72 -17.44
N LEU A 274 1.10 -9.68 -16.15
CA LEU A 274 0.33 -10.41 -15.13
C LEU A 274 -1.04 -9.77 -14.88
N ILE A 275 -1.14 -8.43 -14.97
CA ILE A 275 -2.44 -7.73 -14.94
C ILE A 275 -3.27 -8.15 -16.16
N GLU A 276 -2.70 -8.16 -17.36
CA GLU A 276 -3.40 -8.59 -18.58
C GLU A 276 -3.91 -10.04 -18.46
N MET A 277 -3.08 -10.95 -17.93
CA MET A 277 -3.49 -12.34 -17.66
C MET A 277 -4.63 -12.40 -16.64
N THR A 278 -4.56 -11.61 -15.57
CA THR A 278 -5.61 -11.52 -14.54
C THR A 278 -6.93 -11.05 -15.14
N LEU A 279 -6.91 -9.99 -15.95
CA LEU A 279 -8.09 -9.43 -16.59
C LEU A 279 -8.72 -10.39 -17.61
N LYS A 280 -7.90 -11.16 -18.34
CA LYS A 280 -8.40 -12.21 -19.26
C LYS A 280 -9.12 -13.35 -18.52
N GLN A 281 -8.75 -13.61 -17.28
CA GLN A 281 -9.41 -14.61 -16.43
C GLN A 281 -10.63 -14.06 -15.67
N LEU A 282 -10.82 -12.73 -15.68
CA LEU A 282 -12.01 -12.10 -15.13
C LEU A 282 -13.19 -12.35 -16.09
N ASP A 283 -14.02 -13.36 -15.80
CA ASP A 283 -15.20 -13.68 -16.63
C ASP A 283 -16.26 -12.55 -16.71
N VAL A 284 -16.06 -11.57 -17.59
CA VAL A 284 -17.03 -10.49 -17.83
C VAL A 284 -18.09 -10.91 -18.85
N ASN A 285 -18.89 -11.90 -18.47
CA ASN A 285 -20.09 -12.27 -19.20
C ASN A 285 -21.21 -11.25 -18.94
N GLY A 286 -21.60 -10.52 -19.99
CA GLY A 286 -22.73 -9.58 -19.98
C GLY A 286 -22.34 -8.09 -20.04
N PRO A 287 -23.34 -7.19 -20.02
CA PRO A 287 -23.11 -5.76 -20.10
C PRO A 287 -22.35 -5.25 -18.87
N LEU A 288 -21.21 -4.61 -19.11
CA LEU A 288 -20.39 -4.01 -18.06
C LEU A 288 -20.80 -2.56 -17.80
N THR A 289 -20.99 -2.22 -16.53
CA THR A 289 -21.08 -0.82 -16.08
C THR A 289 -19.79 -0.45 -15.35
N ILE A 290 -19.11 0.58 -15.84
CA ILE A 290 -17.88 1.10 -15.23
C ILE A 290 -18.25 2.31 -14.37
N LEU A 291 -17.95 2.21 -13.07
CA LEU A 291 -18.01 3.35 -12.15
C LEU A 291 -16.58 3.83 -11.87
N SER A 292 -16.29 5.07 -12.22
CA SER A 292 -15.02 5.72 -11.89
C SER A 292 -15.26 6.89 -10.94
N VAL A 293 -14.40 7.01 -9.92
CA VAL A 293 -14.47 8.09 -8.94
C VAL A 293 -13.14 8.84 -8.94
N VAL A 294 -13.18 10.09 -9.39
CA VAL A 294 -12.04 11.01 -9.45
C VAL A 294 -12.41 12.28 -8.69
N GLY A 295 -11.44 12.87 -7.99
CA GLY A 295 -11.67 14.10 -7.24
C GLY A 295 -10.45 14.53 -6.46
N GLU A 296 -10.49 15.73 -5.92
CA GLU A 296 -9.39 16.37 -5.20
C GLU A 296 -8.85 15.50 -4.06
N GLN A 297 -7.57 15.66 -3.75
CA GLN A 297 -6.93 14.96 -2.64
C GLN A 297 -7.74 15.12 -1.34
N SER A 298 -7.80 14.06 -0.52
CA SER A 298 -8.50 14.09 0.78
C SER A 298 -10.02 14.35 0.74
N SER A 299 -10.68 14.27 -0.42
CA SER A 299 -12.14 14.44 -0.57
C SER A 299 -13.00 13.23 -0.16
N ALA A 300 -12.51 12.38 0.75
CA ALA A 300 -13.21 11.19 1.28
C ALA A 300 -13.73 10.15 0.25
N LYS A 301 -13.18 10.11 -0.99
CA LYS A 301 -13.60 9.17 -2.06
C LYS A 301 -13.63 7.70 -1.62
N SER A 302 -12.56 7.23 -1.00
CA SER A 302 -12.47 5.86 -0.51
C SER A 302 -13.48 5.58 0.61
N SER A 303 -13.73 6.56 1.49
CA SER A 303 -14.77 6.44 2.52
C SER A 303 -16.16 6.34 1.91
N LEU A 304 -16.43 7.13 0.86
CA LEU A 304 -17.68 7.04 0.11
C LEU A 304 -17.83 5.65 -0.51
N LEU A 305 -16.85 5.21 -1.30
CA LEU A 305 -16.86 3.90 -1.97
C LEU A 305 -17.02 2.73 -0.99
N ASN A 306 -16.41 2.81 0.20
CA ASN A 306 -16.61 1.81 1.25
C ASN A 306 -18.04 1.81 1.77
N THR A 307 -18.60 2.99 2.02
CA THR A 307 -19.94 3.15 2.60
C THR A 307 -21.01 2.74 1.60
N THR A 308 -20.86 3.12 0.32
CA THR A 308 -21.87 2.90 -0.72
C THR A 308 -21.77 1.52 -1.35
N PHE A 309 -20.56 0.95 -1.46
CA PHE A 309 -20.32 -0.26 -2.25
C PHE A 309 -19.54 -1.34 -1.50
N GLY A 310 -19.14 -1.12 -0.24
CA GLY A 310 -18.40 -2.12 0.52
C GLY A 310 -17.00 -2.43 -0.04
N CYS A 311 -16.40 -1.51 -0.79
CA CYS A 311 -15.13 -1.74 -1.50
C CYS A 311 -13.90 -2.00 -0.60
N ASN A 312 -14.03 -1.85 0.71
CA ASN A 312 -12.98 -2.06 1.71
C ASN A 312 -11.63 -1.38 1.39
N PHE A 313 -11.68 -0.21 0.75
CA PHE A 313 -10.51 0.64 0.54
C PHE A 313 -9.97 1.15 1.86
N ARG A 314 -8.64 1.27 1.97
CA ARG A 314 -8.05 1.83 3.17
C ARG A 314 -8.32 3.33 3.28
N VAL A 315 -8.78 3.75 4.45
CA VAL A 315 -9.07 5.16 4.80
C VAL A 315 -8.32 5.54 6.07
N SER A 316 -7.56 6.65 6.03
CA SER A 316 -6.95 7.23 7.22
C SER A 316 -6.62 8.71 6.99
N ALA A 317 -6.65 9.52 8.04
CA ALA A 317 -6.27 10.92 7.96
C ALA A 317 -4.84 11.09 7.39
N GLY A 318 -4.70 11.98 6.39
CA GLY A 318 -3.43 12.25 5.71
C GLY A 318 -2.99 11.20 4.68
N ARG A 319 -3.73 10.10 4.50
CA ARG A 319 -3.49 9.12 3.43
C ARG A 319 -4.29 9.49 2.21
N CYS A 320 -3.69 9.35 1.04
CA CYS A 320 -4.38 9.44 -0.23
C CYS A 320 -4.10 8.20 -1.06
N THR A 321 -5.10 7.78 -1.84
CA THR A 321 -4.94 6.70 -2.80
C THR A 321 -3.90 7.10 -3.83
N ILE A 322 -2.94 6.22 -4.06
CA ILE A 322 -1.90 6.43 -5.06
C ILE A 322 -2.17 5.45 -6.19
N GLY A 323 -2.42 6.00 -7.38
CA GLY A 323 -2.79 5.21 -8.54
C GLY A 323 -4.27 4.87 -8.61
N MET A 324 -4.59 3.75 -9.27
CA MET A 324 -5.96 3.35 -9.61
C MET A 324 -6.17 1.89 -9.28
N TYR A 325 -7.30 1.61 -8.63
CA TYR A 325 -7.71 0.28 -8.22
C TYR A 325 -8.88 -0.19 -9.06
N LEU A 326 -8.90 -1.47 -9.39
CA LEU A 326 -9.99 -2.11 -10.10
C LEU A 326 -10.51 -3.30 -9.28
N GLY A 327 -11.83 -3.35 -9.09
CA GLY A 327 -12.51 -4.48 -8.47
C GLY A 327 -13.83 -4.75 -9.20
N LYS A 328 -14.33 -5.98 -9.09
CA LYS A 328 -15.64 -6.36 -9.63
C LYS A 328 -16.63 -6.45 -8.48
N TYR A 329 -17.76 -5.75 -8.60
CA TYR A 329 -18.79 -5.70 -7.57
C TYR A 329 -20.13 -6.11 -8.19
N PHE A 330 -20.86 -7.00 -7.51
CA PHE A 330 -22.19 -7.40 -7.92
C PHE A 330 -23.23 -6.52 -7.23
N PHE A 331 -23.95 -5.74 -8.03
CA PHE A 331 -25.13 -5.03 -7.57
C PHE A 331 -26.34 -5.94 -7.73
N TRP A 332 -26.87 -6.43 -6.61
CA TRP A 332 -28.24 -6.90 -6.60
C TRP A 332 -29.15 -5.69 -6.72
N TYR A 333 -29.59 -5.37 -7.94
CA TYR A 333 -30.82 -4.61 -8.09
C TYR A 333 -31.95 -5.51 -7.59
N PRO A 334 -32.73 -5.12 -6.57
CA PRO A 334 -34.08 -5.63 -6.50
C PRO A 334 -34.72 -5.18 -7.81
N LEU A 335 -35.05 -6.13 -8.68
CA LEU A 335 -35.94 -5.88 -9.80
C LEU A 335 -37.20 -5.28 -9.18
N ILE A 336 -37.31 -3.95 -9.19
CA ILE A 336 -38.61 -3.31 -9.09
C ILE A 336 -39.30 -3.75 -10.35
N SER A 337 -40.05 -4.85 -10.26
CA SER A 337 -40.95 -5.28 -11.31
C SER A 337 -41.84 -4.08 -11.58
N LYS A 338 -41.65 -3.45 -12.74
CA LYS A 338 -42.67 -2.60 -13.32
C LYS A 338 -43.87 -3.52 -13.54
N SER A 339 -44.79 -3.49 -12.58
CA SER A 339 -46.15 -4.02 -12.70
C SER A 339 -46.88 -3.32 -13.84
#